data_AF-B9EMU7-F1
#
_entry.id   AF-B9EMU7-F1
#
_cell.length_a   1.000
_cell.length_b   1.000
_cell.length_c   1.000
_cell.angle_alpha   90.00
_cell.angle_beta   90.00
_cell.angle_gamma   90.00
#
_symmetry.space_group_name_H-M   'P 1'
#
loop_
_entity.id
_entity.type
_entity.pdbx_description
1 polymer ?
#
loop_
_entity_poly.entity_id
_entity_poly.type
_entity_poly.pdbx_seq_one_letter_code
_entity_poly.pdbx_strand_id
1 'polypeptide(L)' 'MRMSIKLTTQAYCKMLLHAAKYPHCAVNGLLVAEKQKEKKKDSHSTPILCVDCIPLFHGTLALAPMLEVALILIL' A
#
# COMPACT_ATOMS: atom_id res chain seq x y z
N MET A 1 20.53 9.75 -0.24
CA MET A 1 19.61 9.14 -1.22
C MET A 1 18.17 9.40 -0.79
N ARG A 2 17.40 10.23 -1.50
CA ARG A 2 15.96 10.37 -1.25
C ARG A 2 15.23 9.43 -2.20
N MET A 3 14.59 8.37 -1.69
CA MET A 3 13.67 7.57 -2.48
C MET A 3 12.36 8.35 -2.61
N SER A 4 11.93 8.64 -3.84
CA SER A 4 10.64 9.27 -4.10
C SER A 4 9.59 8.18 -4.28
N ILE A 5 8.46 8.31 -3.58
CA ILE A 5 7.30 7.41 -3.70
C ILE A 5 6.17 8.20 -4.35
N LYS A 6 5.51 7.61 -5.35
CA LYS A 6 4.33 8.17 -6.01
C LYS A 6 3.16 7.21 -5.85
N LEU A 7 1.96 7.75 -5.73
CA LEU A 7 0.71 6.99 -5.67
C LEU A 7 -0.08 7.24 -6.95
N THR A 8 -0.70 6.21 -7.50
CA THR A 8 -1.78 6.40 -8.48
C THR A 8 -3.01 7.00 -7.80
N THR A 9 -3.86 7.68 -8.58
CA THR A 9 -5.15 8.18 -8.09
C THR A 9 -5.98 7.04 -7.50
N GLN A 10 -5.97 5.86 -8.13
CA GLN A 10 -6.69 4.69 -7.62
C GLN A 10 -6.21 4.26 -6.22
N ALA A 11 -4.90 4.11 -6.03
CA ALA A 11 -4.33 3.73 -4.73
C ALA A 11 -4.70 4.75 -3.65
N TYR A 12 -4.58 6.03 -3.98
CA TYR A 12 -4.95 7.12 -3.08
C TYR A 12 -6.45 7.12 -2.74
N CYS A 13 -7.32 6.97 -3.74
CA CYS A 13 -8.77 6.92 -3.54
C CYS A 13 -9.18 5.73 -2.69
N LYS A 14 -8.65 4.52 -2.92
CA LYS A 14 -8.97 3.34 -2.10
C LYS A 14 -8.56 3.54 -0.64
N MET A 15 -7.37 4.09 -0.40
CA MET A 15 -6.90 4.43 0.94
C MET A 15 -7.85 5.42 1.63
N LEU A 16 -8.22 6.51 0.94
CA LEU A 16 -9.06 7.55 1.49
C LEU A 16 -10.50 7.07 1.71
N LEU A 17 -11.05 6.29 0.79
CA LEU A 17 -12.38 5.69 0.92
C LEU A 17 -12.45 4.67 2.06
N HIS A 18 -11.39 3.91 2.33
CA HIS A 18 -11.37 3.01 3.49
C HIS A 18 -11.48 3.77 4.81
N ALA A 19 -10.71 4.86 4.95
CA ALA A 19 -10.79 5.74 6.11
C ALA A 19 -12.16 6.42 6.23
N ALA A 20 -12.72 6.92 5.12
CA ALA A 20 -14.03 7.55 5.10
C ALA A 20 -15.18 6.58 5.40
N LYS A 21 -15.04 5.30 5.03
CA LYS A 21 -16.04 4.26 5.32
C LYS A 21 -16.11 3.92 6.81
N TYR A 22 -14.98 3.99 7.53
CA TYR A 22 -14.90 3.70 8.96
C TYR A 22 -14.32 4.88 9.74
N PRO A 23 -15.02 6.03 9.79
CA PRO A 23 -14.46 7.26 10.34
C PRO A 23 -14.28 7.23 11.87
N HIS A 24 -14.92 6.27 12.53
CA HIS A 24 -14.95 6.13 14.00
C HIS A 24 -13.87 5.18 14.54
N CYS A 25 -13.05 4.57 13.69
CA CYS A 25 -12.01 3.65 14.14
C CYS A 25 -10.74 3.78 13.29
N ALA A 26 -9.63 3.25 13.82
CA ALA A 26 -8.39 3.15 13.06
C ALA A 26 -8.56 2.14 11.93
N VAL A 27 -7.96 2.43 10.78
CA VAL A 27 -7.94 1.56 9.59
C VAL A 27 -6.50 1.30 9.16
N ASN A 28 -6.24 0.17 8.51
CA ASN A 28 -4.95 -0.10 7.87
C ASN A 28 -5.10 -0.73 6.48
N GLY A 29 -3.98 -0.83 5.77
CA GLY A 29 -3.94 -1.36 4.41
C GLY A 29 -2.51 -1.50 3.89
N LEU A 30 -2.36 -2.14 2.72
CA LEU A 30 -1.09 -2.32 2.04
C LEU A 30 -1.05 -1.50 0.75
N LEU A 31 0.07 -0.82 0.48
CA LEU A 31 0.34 -0.23 -0.82
C LEU A 31 1.11 -1.22 -1.68
N VAL A 32 0.60 -1.47 -2.89
CA VAL A 32 1.22 -2.38 -3.86
C VAL A 32 1.86 -1.57 -4.96
N ALA A 33 3.15 -1.78 -5.17
CA ALA A 33 3.91 -1.15 -6.24
C ALA A 33 4.25 -2.16 -7.33
N GLU A 34 4.33 -1.69 -8.57
CA GLU A 34 4.87 -2.52 -9.64
C GLU A 34 6.35 -2.76 -9.42
N LYS A 35 6.78 -4.01 -9.64
CA LYS A 35 8.19 -4.37 -9.60
C LYS A 35 8.89 -3.67 -10.77
N GLN A 36 9.76 -2.71 -10.47
CA GLN A 36 10.59 -2.11 -11.49
C GLN A 36 11.51 -3.19 -12.07
N LYS A 37 11.44 -3.41 -13.39
CA LYS A 37 12.45 -4.18 -14.10
C LYS A 37 13.78 -3.45 -13.91
N GLU A 38 14.82 -4.15 -13.49
CA GLU A 38 16.17 -3.61 -13.31
C GLU A 38 16.67 -3.03 -14.64
N LYS A 39 16.31 -1.78 -14.93
CA LYS A 39 16.92 -1.02 -16.01
C LYS A 39 18.28 -0.58 -15.50
N LYS A 40 19.32 -0.90 -16.27
CA LYS A 40 20.73 -0.57 -16.01
C LYS A 40 20.83 0.84 -15.42
N LYS A 41 21.61 0.93 -14.33
CA LYS A 41 22.01 2.13 -13.59
C LYS A 41 22.26 3.33 -14.51
N ASP A 42 21.22 4.09 -14.81
CA ASP A 42 21.37 5.51 -15.12
C ASP A 42 20.97 6.29 -13.87
N SER A 43 21.84 7.23 -13.52
CA SER A 43 22.09 7.83 -12.20
C SER A 43 20.95 8.66 -11.57
N HIS A 44 19.69 8.32 -11.80
CA HIS A 44 18.55 9.00 -11.19
C HIS A 44 17.64 8.02 -10.45
N SER A 45 17.40 8.29 -9.16
CA SER A 45 16.50 7.52 -8.30
C SER A 45 15.09 7.47 -8.89
N THR A 46 14.76 6.40 -9.62
CA THR A 46 13.43 6.19 -10.18
C THR A 46 12.42 6.09 -9.04
N PRO A 47 11.35 6.91 -9.02
CA PRO A 47 10.39 6.86 -7.94
C PRO A 47 9.64 5.53 -7.92
N ILE A 48 9.41 4.96 -6.74
CA ILE A 48 8.55 3.79 -6.58
C ILE A 48 7.11 4.24 -6.83
N LEU A 49 6.43 3.64 -7.81
CA LEU A 49 5.03 3.91 -8.10
C LEU A 49 4.15 2.85 -7.45
N CYS A 50 3.40 3.23 -6.42
CA CYS A 50 2.34 2.41 -5.85
C CYS A 50 1.12 2.50 -6.76
N VAL A 51 0.77 1.38 -7.38
CA VAL A 51 -0.34 1.29 -8.34
C VAL A 51 -1.66 0.96 -7.69
N ASP A 52 -1.64 0.36 -6.50
CA ASP A 52 -2.86 0.02 -5.78
C ASP A 52 -2.74 0.14 -4.25
N CYS A 53 -3.89 0.19 -3.59
CA CYS A 53 -4.02 0.07 -2.14
C CYS A 53 -5.02 -1.03 -1.80
N ILE A 54 -4.65 -1.93 -0.89
CA ILE A 54 -5.48 -3.01 -0.38
C ILE A 54 -5.90 -2.67 1.06
N PRO A 55 -7.15 -2.23 1.29
CA PRO A 55 -7.73 -2.12 2.63
C PRO A 55 -7.67 -3.46 3.37
N LEU A 56 -7.18 -3.48 4.61
CA LEU A 56 -7.07 -4.71 5.41
C LEU A 56 -8.09 -4.77 6.53
N PHE A 57 -7.88 -4.00 7.61
CA PHE A 57 -8.68 -4.08 8.83
C PHE A 57 -9.15 -2.69 9.29
N HIS A 58 -10.22 -2.69 10.08
CA HIS A 58 -10.82 -1.53 10.73
C HIS A 58 -11.28 -1.95 12.14
N GLY A 59 -10.86 -1.23 13.19
CA GLY A 59 -11.09 -1.62 14.60
C GLY A 59 -9.84 -2.17 15.29
N THR A 60 -9.88 -3.39 15.84
CA THR A 60 -8.70 -4.08 16.39
C THR A 60 -7.77 -4.49 15.25
N LEU A 61 -6.82 -3.60 14.94
CA LEU A 61 -5.90 -3.78 13.83
C LEU A 61 -4.90 -4.90 14.09
N ALA A 62 -4.56 -5.62 13.02
CA ALA A 62 -3.34 -6.43 12.93
C ALA A 62 -3.15 -7.48 14.03
N LEU A 63 -4.25 -8.14 14.45
CA LEU A 63 -4.14 -9.39 15.21
C LEU A 63 -3.30 -10.38 14.38
N ALA A 64 -2.22 -10.88 14.97
CA ALA A 64 -1.18 -11.63 14.25
C ALA A 64 -1.75 -12.71 13.30
N PRO A 65 -2.74 -13.55 13.69
CA PRO A 65 -3.27 -14.57 12.78
C PRO A 65 -3.94 -13.98 11.54
N MET A 66 -4.70 -12.90 11.70
CA MET A 66 -5.42 -12.28 10.59
C MET A 66 -4.47 -11.53 9.66
N LEU A 67 -3.45 -10.88 10.22
CA LEU A 67 -2.41 -10.22 9.43
C LEU A 67 -1.58 -11.22 8.63
N GLU A 68 -1.18 -12.34 9.24
CA GLU A 68 -0.44 -13.41 8.58
C GLU A 68 -1.23 -13.99 7.40
N VAL A 69 -2.50 -14.35 7.63
CA VAL A 69 -3.36 -14.88 6.56
C VAL A 69 -3.55 -13.84 5.44
N ALA A 70 -3.75 -12.57 5.79
CA ALA A 70 -3.89 -11.52 4.78
C ALA A 70 -2.63 -11.39 3.90
N LEU A 71 -1.43 -11.44 4.49
CA LEU A 71 -0.19 -11.37 3.74
C LEU A 71 0.01 -12.61 2.85
N ILE A 72 -0.33 -13.81 3.33
CA ILE A 72 -0.25 -15.06 2.55
C ILE A 72 -1.20 -15.04 1.34
N LEU A 73 -2.37 -14.42 1.46
CA LEU A 73 -3.34 -14.36 0.36
C LEU A 73 -2.99 -13.29 -0.70
N ILE A 74 -2.23 -12.27 -0.32
CA ILE A 74 -1.87 -11.14 -1.20
C ILE A 74 -0.54 -11.38 -1.94
N LEU A 75 0.40 -12.10 -1.31
CA LEU A 75 1.73 -12.42 -1.85
C LEU A 75 1.74 -13.74 -2.63
#